data_AF-A0A1F6IW64-F1
#
_entry.id   AF-A0A1F6IW64-F1
#
_cell.length_a   1.000
_cell.length_b   1.000
_cell.length_c   1.000
_cell.angle_alpha   90.00
_cell.angle_beta   90.00
_cell.angle_gamma   90.00
#
_symmetry.space_group_name_H-M   'P 1'
#
loop_
_entity.id
_entity.type
_entity.pdbx_description
1 polymer ?
#
loop_
_entity_poly.entity_id
_entity_poly.type
_entity_poly.pdbx_seq_one_letter_code
_entity_poly.pdbx_strand_id
1 'polypeptide(L)'
;MAAKFSGNPLLAVGASFVSHFVADVVPHWDSGTHWRKKTKERLRREAIIDVLVGFILSYILYSLILQKGPPMALANYPFVFLCIIAAQAPDWLTAPSWMFGKDFPGSSFMYEIQHRLNVKLDKPWGIITQILALIWLYLILFVIF
;
A
#
# COMPACT_ATOMS: atom_id res chain seq x y z
N MET A 1 -2.33 -5.67 9.38
CA MET A 1 -1.38 -6.50 10.16
C MET A 1 -0.78 -5.76 11.36
N ALA A 2 -0.35 -4.49 11.23
CA ALA A 2 0.27 -3.71 12.32
C ALA A 2 -0.48 -3.69 13.67
N ALA A 3 -1.81 -3.66 13.66
CA ALA A 3 -2.62 -3.64 14.88
C ALA A 3 -2.37 -4.84 15.82
N LYS A 4 -2.06 -6.03 15.27
CA LYS A 4 -1.74 -7.23 16.06
C LYS A 4 -0.41 -7.14 16.81
N PHE A 5 0.49 -6.27 16.36
CA PHE A 5 1.80 -6.03 16.98
C PHE A 5 1.84 -4.67 17.68
N SER A 6 0.69 -4.11 18.06
CA SER A 6 0.60 -2.80 18.69
C SER A 6 1.36 -2.69 20.02
N GLY A 7 1.76 -3.80 20.67
CA GLY A 7 2.68 -3.76 21.82
C GLY A 7 4.16 -3.60 21.46
N ASN A 8 4.54 -3.69 20.18
CA ASN A 8 5.91 -3.61 19.69
C ASN A 8 5.98 -2.78 18.39
N PRO A 9 6.34 -1.48 18.48
CA PRO A 9 6.40 -0.58 17.34
C PRO A 9 7.26 -1.08 16.17
N LEU A 10 8.40 -1.72 16.47
CA LEU A 10 9.30 -2.23 15.44
C LEU A 10 8.64 -3.35 14.62
N LEU A 11 7.98 -4.30 15.30
CA LEU A 11 7.24 -5.37 14.63
C LEU A 11 6.03 -4.84 13.86
N ALA A 12 5.34 -3.83 14.38
CA ALA A 12 4.21 -3.22 13.68
C ALA A 12 4.62 -2.48 12.41
N VAL A 13 5.69 -1.68 12.46
CA VAL A 13 6.24 -0.98 11.28
C VAL A 13 6.78 -1.98 10.26
N GLY A 14 7.53 -3.00 10.71
CA GLY A 14 8.03 -4.07 9.83
C GLY A 14 6.89 -4.86 9.18
N ALA A 15 5.84 -5.20 9.94
CA ALA A 15 4.66 -5.87 9.40
C ALA A 15 3.90 -4.99 8.40
N SER A 16 3.87 -3.67 8.60
CA SER A 16 3.34 -2.73 7.61
C SER A 16 4.15 -2.74 6.32
N PHE A 17 5.49 -2.67 6.40
CA PHE A 17 6.35 -2.77 5.23
C PHE A 17 6.13 -4.06 4.44
N VAL A 18 6.10 -5.21 5.14
CA VAL A 18 5.88 -6.52 4.51
C VAL A 18 4.48 -6.64 3.90
N SER A 19 3.47 -5.98 4.49
CA SER A 19 2.09 -6.05 3.99
C SER A 19 1.92 -5.51 2.57
N HIS A 20 2.83 -4.64 2.11
CA HIS A 20 2.87 -4.18 0.72
C HIS A 20 2.99 -5.35 -0.25
N PHE A 21 4.00 -6.19 -0.05
CA PHE A 21 4.27 -7.34 -0.92
C PHE A 21 3.17 -8.39 -0.84
N VAL A 22 2.53 -8.53 0.32
CA VAL A 22 1.37 -9.42 0.47
C VAL A 22 0.19 -8.91 -0.37
N ALA A 23 -0.03 -7.61 -0.40
CA ALA A 23 -1.06 -6.99 -1.22
C ALA A 23 -0.72 -7.09 -2.73
N ASP A 24 0.55 -6.96 -3.10
CA ASP A 24 1.02 -7.06 -4.49
C ASP A 24 0.66 -8.40 -5.16
N VAL A 25 0.65 -9.49 -4.39
CA VAL A 25 0.35 -10.85 -4.87
C VAL A 25 -1.13 -11.00 -5.22
N VAL A 26 -2.02 -10.20 -4.62
CA VAL A 26 -3.44 -10.23 -4.96
C VAL A 26 -3.62 -9.51 -6.30
N PRO A 27 -4.29 -10.11 -7.31
CA PRO A 27 -4.53 -9.44 -8.57
C PRO A 27 -5.19 -8.07 -8.34
N HIS A 28 -4.58 -7.00 -8.84
CA HIS A 28 -5.06 -5.65 -8.55
C HIS A 28 -4.79 -4.66 -9.68
N TRP A 29 -5.55 -3.56 -9.69
CA TRP A 29 -5.30 -2.45 -10.61
C TRP A 29 -4.24 -1.49 -10.05
N ASP A 30 -3.39 -0.97 -10.93
CA ASP A 30 -2.44 0.09 -10.60
C ASP A 30 -2.37 1.19 -11.68
N SER A 31 -1.82 2.36 -11.32
CA SER A 31 -1.59 3.46 -12.26
C SER A 31 -0.64 3.09 -13.41
N GLY A 32 0.25 2.12 -13.19
CA GLY A 32 1.17 1.55 -14.18
C GLY A 32 0.53 0.56 -15.18
N THR A 33 -0.76 0.26 -15.06
CA THR A 33 -1.41 -0.75 -15.89
C THR A 33 -1.49 -0.20 -17.31
N HIS A 34 -1.04 -0.99 -18.29
CA HIS A 34 -0.85 -0.55 -19.67
C HIS A 34 0.09 0.65 -19.84
N TRP A 35 1.13 0.80 -19.00
CA TRP A 35 2.04 1.96 -19.06
C TRP A 35 2.65 2.24 -20.44
N ARG A 36 2.91 1.20 -21.26
CA ARG A 36 3.41 1.36 -22.64
C ARG A 36 2.48 2.15 -23.56
N LYS A 37 1.18 2.22 -23.23
CA LYS A 37 0.16 2.96 -23.97
C LYS A 37 -0.08 4.38 -23.41
N LYS A 38 0.69 4.80 -22.40
CA LYS A 38 0.52 6.08 -21.70
C LYS A 38 1.76 6.96 -21.91
N THR A 39 1.55 8.27 -21.98
CA THR A 39 2.67 9.22 -21.95
C THR A 39 3.30 9.25 -20.56
N LYS A 40 4.59 9.60 -20.48
CA LYS A 40 5.29 9.75 -19.19
C LYS A 40 4.59 10.73 -18.26
N GLU A 41 4.08 11.85 -18.80
CA GLU A 41 3.35 12.85 -18.03
C GLU A 41 2.04 12.29 -17.46
N ARG A 42 1.26 11.56 -18.27
CA ARG A 42 0.03 10.92 -17.81
C ARG A 42 0.31 9.93 -16.67
N LEU A 43 1.33 9.09 -16.82
CA LEU A 43 1.72 8.15 -15.78
C LEU A 43 2.12 8.85 -14.48
N ARG A 44 2.87 9.96 -14.56
CA ARG A 44 3.26 10.74 -13.37
C ARG A 44 2.03 11.32 -12.66
N ARG A 45 1.10 11.91 -13.42
CA ARG A 45 -0.14 12.48 -12.86
C ARG A 45 -1.00 11.39 -12.21
N GLU A 46 -1.19 10.26 -12.90
CA GLU A 46 -1.95 9.13 -12.37
C GLU A 46 -1.31 8.58 -11.09
N ALA A 47 0.02 8.40 -11.04
CA ALA A 47 0.73 7.94 -9.86
C ALA A 47 0.64 8.93 -8.67
N ILE A 48 0.75 10.23 -8.93
CA ILE A 48 0.59 11.26 -7.87
C ILE A 48 -0.82 11.22 -7.30
N ILE A 49 -1.84 11.15 -8.17
CA ILE A 49 -3.24 11.06 -7.74
C ILE A 49 -3.47 9.79 -6.92
N ASP A 50 -2.93 8.66 -7.37
CA ASP A 50 -3.05 7.36 -6.71
C ASP A 50 -2.48 7.41 -5.28
N VAL A 51 -1.28 7.98 -5.10
CA VAL A 51 -0.64 8.16 -3.78
C VAL A 51 -1.47 9.09 -2.89
N LEU A 52 -1.95 10.23 -3.41
CA LEU A 52 -2.76 11.18 -2.65
C LEU A 52 -4.09 10.57 -2.19
N VAL A 53 -4.78 9.88 -3.10
CA VAL A 53 -6.02 9.16 -2.80
C VAL A 53 -5.74 8.05 -1.77
N GLY A 54 -4.66 7.30 -1.92
CA GLY A 54 -4.23 6.27 -0.98
C GLY A 54 -4.01 6.79 0.44
N PHE A 55 -3.33 7.94 0.59
CA PHE A 55 -3.15 8.59 1.89
C PHE A 55 -4.48 9.05 2.50
N ILE A 56 -5.33 9.71 1.71
CA ILE A 56 -6.64 10.21 2.17
C ILE A 56 -7.51 9.03 2.63
N LEU A 57 -7.62 7.97 1.82
CA LEU A 57 -8.39 6.78 2.15
C LEU A 57 -7.82 6.06 3.38
N SER A 58 -6.50 5.94 3.50
CA SER A 58 -5.86 5.34 4.67
C SER A 58 -6.17 6.13 5.95
N TYR A 59 -6.13 7.46 5.88
CA TYR A 59 -6.48 8.34 6.99
C TYR A 59 -7.96 8.20 7.39
N ILE A 60 -8.87 8.19 6.41
CA ILE A 60 -10.31 8.02 6.65
C ILE A 60 -10.59 6.64 7.26
N LEU A 61 -10.08 5.55 6.66
CA LEU A 61 -10.28 4.19 7.14
C LEU A 61 -9.75 4.02 8.55
N TYR A 62 -8.57 4.55 8.85
CA TYR A 62 -8.03 4.55 10.20
C TYR A 62 -8.92 5.30 11.20
N SER A 63 -9.37 6.50 10.83
CA SER A 63 -10.25 7.32 11.67
C SER A 63 -11.59 6.64 11.96
N LEU A 64 -12.13 5.86 11.01
CA LEU A 64 -13.37 5.11 11.19
C LEU A 64 -13.19 3.81 11.99
N ILE A 65 -12.09 3.09 11.78
CA ILE A 65 -11.82 1.80 12.44
C ILE A 65 -11.44 1.99 13.91
N LEU A 66 -10.65 3.01 14.25
CA LEU A 66 -10.26 3.26 15.64
C LEU A 66 -11.38 3.75 16.56
N GLN A 67 -12.46 4.30 16.00
CA GLN A 67 -13.64 4.65 16.81
C GLN A 67 -14.34 3.40 17.38
N LYS A 68 -14.08 2.21 16.83
CA LYS A 68 -14.77 0.96 17.18
C LYS A 68 -13.84 -0.18 17.65
N GLY A 69 -12.52 -0.02 17.55
CA GLY A 69 -11.54 -1.06 17.88
C GLY A 69 -11.03 -1.00 19.33
N PRO A 70 -10.33 -2.06 19.82
CA PRO A 70 -9.70 -2.03 21.13
C PRO A 70 -8.71 -0.86 21.23
N PRO A 71 -8.49 -0.31 22.44
CA PRO A 71 -7.53 0.77 22.64
C PRO A 71 -6.16 0.27 22.24
N MET A 72 -5.74 0.54 21.01
CA MET A 72 -4.36 0.41 20.63
C MET A 72 -3.58 1.29 21.60
N ALA A 73 -2.73 0.70 22.43
CA ALA A 73 -1.82 1.41 23.32
C ALA A 73 -0.83 2.33 22.56
N LEU A 74 -0.89 2.34 21.22
CA LEU A 74 -0.20 3.22 20.28
C LEU A 74 -1.18 3.98 19.34
N ALA A 75 -2.38 4.32 19.81
CA ALA A 75 -3.34 5.20 19.13
C ALA A 75 -2.85 6.67 19.05
N ASN A 76 -1.66 6.88 18.48
CA ASN A 76 -1.14 8.20 18.18
C ASN A 76 -1.04 8.32 16.66
N TYR A 77 -1.71 9.32 16.07
CA TYR A 77 -1.71 9.59 14.63
C TYR A 77 -0.32 9.48 13.97
N PRO A 78 0.77 10.03 14.56
CA PRO A 78 2.14 9.83 14.09
C PRO A 78 2.58 8.39 13.87
N PHE A 79 2.25 7.48 14.79
CA PHE A 79 2.67 6.09 14.69
C PHE A 79 1.99 5.36 13.53
N VAL A 80 0.70 5.66 13.31
CA VAL A 80 -0.02 5.09 12.17
C VAL A 80 0.39 5.72 10.87
N PHE A 81 0.68 7.02 10.85
CA PHE A 81 1.29 7.65 9.70
C PHE A 81 2.62 6.99 9.34
N LEU A 82 3.48 6.69 10.34
CA LEU A 82 4.71 5.93 10.11
C LEU A 82 4.44 4.54 9.53
N CYS A 83 3.40 3.84 10.00
CA CYS A 83 3.00 2.55 9.45
C CYS A 83 2.52 2.66 7.99
N ILE A 84 1.81 3.73 7.61
CA ILE A 84 1.37 3.98 6.23
C ILE A 84 2.58 4.25 5.34
N ILE A 85 3.50 5.12 5.78
CA ILE A 85 4.75 5.40 5.06
C ILE A 85 5.56 4.13 4.88
N ALA A 86 5.70 3.31 5.92
CA ALA A 86 6.39 2.03 5.84
C ALA A 86 5.74 1.07 4.84
N ALA A 87 4.41 0.99 4.80
CA ALA A 87 3.68 0.17 3.84
C ALA A 87 3.80 0.66 2.39
N GLN A 88 4.13 1.93 2.16
CA GLN A 88 4.35 2.48 0.82
C GLN A 88 5.84 2.59 0.46
N ALA A 89 6.75 2.39 1.43
CA ALA A 89 8.18 2.55 1.23
C ALA A 89 8.74 1.78 0.02
N PRO A 90 8.26 0.56 -0.33
CA PRO A 90 8.66 -0.10 -1.57
C PRO A 90 8.45 0.79 -2.81
N ASP A 91 7.28 1.42 -2.97
CA ASP A 91 7.00 2.32 -4.10
C ASP A 91 7.88 3.56 -4.07
N TRP A 92 8.12 4.13 -2.89
CA TRP A 92 9.00 5.30 -2.75
C TRP A 92 10.45 5.01 -3.13
N LEU A 93 10.90 3.76 -3.02
CA LEU A 93 12.22 3.32 -3.46
C LEU A 93 12.29 3.15 -4.99
N THR A 94 11.19 2.78 -5.66
CA THR A 94 11.17 2.52 -7.11
C THR A 94 10.76 3.75 -7.94
N ALA A 95 9.83 4.55 -7.42
CA ALA A 95 9.23 5.68 -8.13
C ALA A 95 10.25 6.75 -8.59
N PRO A 96 11.24 7.19 -7.78
CA PRO A 96 12.22 8.18 -8.22
C PRO A 96 13.01 7.73 -9.45
N SER A 97 13.43 6.46 -9.49
CA SER A 97 14.19 5.94 -10.64
C SER A 97 13.37 5.95 -11.90
N TRP A 98 12.09 5.58 -11.80
CA TRP A 98 11.16 5.62 -12.90
C TRP A 98 10.83 7.07 -13.34
N MET A 99 10.67 7.99 -12.39
CA MET A 99 10.33 9.40 -12.66
C MET A 99 11.48 10.15 -13.33
N PHE A 100 12.71 9.97 -12.84
CA PHE A 100 13.90 10.71 -13.29
C PHE A 100 14.75 9.95 -14.31
N GLY A 101 14.47 8.65 -14.54
CA GLY A 101 15.24 7.82 -15.48
C GLY A 101 16.67 7.52 -15.01
N LYS A 102 16.92 7.60 -13.70
CA LYS A 102 18.23 7.36 -13.08
C LYS A 102 18.06 6.36 -11.94
N ASP A 103 18.87 5.32 -11.89
CA ASP A 103 18.82 4.38 -10.78
C ASP A 103 19.31 5.02 -9.46
N PHE A 104 18.56 4.80 -8.39
CA PHE A 104 18.89 5.24 -7.03
C PHE A 104 19.23 4.02 -6.15
N PRO A 105 20.01 4.18 -5.06
CA PRO A 105 20.38 3.06 -4.20
C PRO A 105 19.17 2.26 -3.72
N GLY A 106 19.21 0.95 -3.92
CA GLY A 106 18.12 0.02 -3.55
C GLY A 106 16.92 0.00 -4.50
N SER A 107 16.85 0.91 -5.48
CA SER A 107 15.70 1.02 -6.39
C SER A 107 15.60 -0.18 -7.35
N SER A 108 16.68 -0.53 -8.04
CA SER A 108 16.72 -1.74 -8.89
C SER A 108 16.39 -3.03 -8.13
N PHE A 109 16.91 -3.20 -6.91
CA PHE A 109 16.60 -4.36 -6.06
C PHE A 109 15.11 -4.41 -5.71
N MET A 110 14.55 -3.28 -5.27
CA MET A 110 13.15 -3.19 -4.91
C MET A 110 12.23 -3.38 -6.13
N TYR A 111 12.63 -2.84 -7.28
CA TYR A 111 11.95 -3.02 -8.56
C TYR A 111 11.89 -4.49 -8.96
N GLU A 112 12.98 -5.25 -8.81
CA GLU A 112 13.01 -6.69 -9.09
C GLU A 112 12.07 -7.48 -8.18
N ILE A 113 11.99 -7.13 -6.89
CA ILE A 113 11.04 -7.76 -5.96
C ILE A 113 9.60 -7.47 -6.40
N GLN A 114 9.26 -6.19 -6.59
CA GLN A 114 7.92 -5.79 -7.01
C GLN A 114 7.55 -6.41 -8.35
N HIS A 115 8.45 -6.43 -9.32
CA HIS A 115 8.20 -7.00 -10.64
C HIS A 115 7.81 -8.48 -10.59
N ARG A 116 8.35 -9.24 -9.64
CA ARG A 116 8.07 -10.67 -9.45
C ARG A 116 6.78 -10.92 -8.67
N LEU A 117 6.43 -10.05 -7.73
CA LEU A 117 5.29 -10.25 -6.84
C LEU A 117 4.00 -9.58 -7.34
N ASN A 118 4.13 -8.47 -8.07
CA ASN A 118 3.00 -7.64 -8.45
C ASN A 118 2.18 -8.30 -9.57
N VAL A 119 0.93 -8.66 -9.24
CA VAL A 119 -0.03 -9.26 -10.16
C VAL A 119 -1.01 -8.19 -10.66
N LYS A 120 -0.74 -7.67 -11.87
CA LYS A 120 -1.55 -6.60 -12.47
C LYS A 120 -2.81 -7.15 -13.13
N LEU A 121 -3.94 -6.51 -12.85
CA LEU A 121 -5.23 -6.79 -13.47
C LEU A 121 -5.91 -5.47 -13.84
N ASP A 122 -6.34 -5.34 -15.10
CA ASP A 122 -6.93 -4.08 -15.57
C ASP A 122 -8.33 -3.83 -14.99
N LYS A 123 -8.78 -2.57 -15.08
CA LYS A 123 -10.15 -2.19 -14.73
C LYS A 123 -11.14 -2.92 -15.64
N PRO A 124 -12.34 -3.26 -15.13
CA PRO A 124 -12.81 -3.04 -13.75
C PRO A 124 -12.32 -4.12 -12.77
N TRP A 125 -11.84 -5.26 -13.26
CA TRP A 125 -11.59 -6.46 -12.45
C TRP A 125 -10.54 -6.24 -11.36
N GLY A 126 -9.46 -5.52 -11.65
CA GLY A 126 -8.43 -5.22 -10.65
C GLY A 126 -8.91 -4.36 -9.48
N ILE A 127 -9.91 -3.50 -9.68
CA ILE A 127 -10.54 -2.74 -8.60
C ILE A 127 -11.47 -3.64 -7.79
N ILE A 128 -12.25 -4.48 -8.47
CA ILE A 128 -13.18 -5.41 -7.82
C ILE A 128 -12.41 -6.34 -6.88
N THR A 129 -11.29 -6.90 -7.33
CA THR A 129 -10.44 -7.77 -6.51
C THR A 129 -9.82 -7.03 -5.31
N GLN A 130 -9.37 -5.77 -5.47
CA GLN A 130 -8.91 -4.93 -4.35
C GLN A 130 -10.01 -4.71 -3.31
N ILE A 131 -11.22 -4.34 -3.74
CA ILE A 131 -12.37 -4.14 -2.84
C ILE A 131 -12.71 -5.44 -2.11
N LEU A 132 -12.76 -6.57 -2.82
CA LEU A 132 -13.02 -7.87 -2.22
C LEU A 132 -11.93 -8.24 -1.21
N ALA A 133 -10.65 -8.01 -1.51
CA ALA A 133 -9.55 -8.27 -0.60
C ALA A 133 -9.66 -7.44 0.70
N LEU A 134 -10.05 -6.16 0.59
CA LEU A 134 -10.30 -5.30 1.75
C LEU A 134 -11.49 -5.80 2.58
N ILE A 135 -12.59 -6.20 1.94
CA ILE A 135 -13.76 -6.78 2.63
C ILE A 135 -13.36 -8.07 3.34
N TRP A 136 -12.65 -8.97 2.67
CA TRP A 136 -12.16 -10.22 3.26
C TRP A 136 -11.26 -9.96 4.47
N LEU A 137 -10.33 -9.01 4.35
CA LEU A 137 -9.46 -8.64 5.46
C LEU A 137 -10.26 -8.08 6.64
N TYR A 138 -11.26 -7.24 6.37
CA TYR A 138 -12.16 -6.70 7.40
C TYR A 138 -12.95 -7.81 8.11
N LEU A 139 -13.58 -8.72 7.36
CA LEU A 139 -14.34 -9.84 7.92
C LEU A 139 -13.47 -10.73 8.80
N ILE A 140 -12.27 -11.07 8.35
CA ILE A 140 -11.32 -11.85 9.14
C ILE A 140 -10.98 -11.12 10.44
N LEU A 141 -10.64 -9.83 10.38
CA LEU A 141 -10.12 -9.10 11.54
C LEU A 141 -11.16 -8.68 12.58
N PHE A 142 -12.44 -8.55 12.21
CA PHE A 142 -13.47 -7.96 13.08
C PHE A 142 -14.73 -8.80 13.27
N VAL A 143 -14.95 -9.84 12.45
CA VAL A 143 -16.15 -10.70 12.54
C VAL A 143 -15.78 -12.10 12.99
N ILE A 144 -14.68 -12.65 12.46
CA ILE A 144 -14.24 -14.01 12.75
C ILE A 144 -13.33 -14.06 14.00
N PHE A 145 -12.40 -13.10 14.11
CA PHE A 145 -11.52 -12.91 15.27
C PHE A 145 -12.02 -11.78 16.15
#